data_AF-V9F0V0-F1
#
_entry.id   AF-V9F0V0-F1
#
_cell.length_a   1.000
_cell.length_b   1.000
_cell.length_c   1.000
_cell.angle_alpha   90.00
_cell.angle_beta   90.00
_cell.angle_gamma   90.00
#
_symmetry.space_group_name_H-M   'P 1'
#
loop_
_entity.id
_entity.type
_entity.pdbx_description
1 polymer ?
#
loop_
_entity_poly.entity_id
_entity_poly.type
_entity_poly.pdbx_seq_one_letter_code
_entity_poly.pdbx_strand_id
1 'polypeptide(L)'
;MFTDSNGQAVSVGAAAAVTIGLEGSKNDQYGRGAWRTMHSSGDKLLCLVEALRHILVARRGLNKMNSEYLCLDLDSKTVAKALKATAEKAGVPASNYATHSLRIGGASALLNGKVDSLVIKILGQWVSRCYEEYPRQAAAATIGLTKRMV
;
A
#
# COMPACT_ATOMS: atom_id res chain seq x y z
N MET A 1 0.94 -3.60 -13.51
CA MET A 1 1.12 -4.80 -14.35
C MET A 1 0.93 -6.04 -13.48
N PHE A 2 0.27 -7.08 -13.98
CA PHE A 2 0.21 -8.38 -13.31
C PHE A 2 1.46 -9.18 -13.62
N THR A 3 2.04 -9.82 -12.60
CA THR A 3 3.29 -10.55 -12.74
C THR A 3 3.27 -11.92 -12.06
N ASP A 4 4.14 -12.82 -12.51
CA ASP A 4 4.46 -14.06 -11.79
C ASP A 4 5.32 -13.77 -10.54
N SER A 5 5.79 -14.82 -9.87
CA SER A 5 6.65 -14.72 -8.68
C SER A 5 8.03 -14.13 -8.97
N ASN A 6 8.47 -14.13 -10.23
CA ASN A 6 9.77 -13.64 -10.67
C ASN A 6 9.68 -12.21 -11.23
N GLY A 7 8.49 -11.60 -11.24
CA GLY A 7 8.27 -10.27 -11.78
C GLY A 7 8.05 -10.23 -13.30
N GLN A 8 7.89 -11.37 -13.97
CA GLN A 8 7.58 -11.42 -15.39
C GLN A 8 6.10 -11.14 -15.63
N ALA A 9 5.78 -10.41 -16.70
CA ALA A 9 4.40 -10.05 -17.03
C ALA A 9 3.58 -11.30 -17.38
N VAL A 10 2.38 -11.42 -16.79
CA VAL A 10 1.46 -12.54 -17.05
C VAL A 10 0.02 -12.05 -17.17
N SER A 11 -0.86 -12.94 -17.63
CA SER A 11 -2.31 -12.70 -17.64
C SER A 11 -2.87 -12.60 -16.22
N VAL A 12 -4.05 -11.96 -16.08
CA VAL A 12 -4.70 -11.75 -14.77
C VAL A 12 -4.90 -13.06 -14.01
N GLY A 13 -5.32 -14.12 -14.69
CA GLY A 13 -5.61 -15.43 -14.06
C GLY A 13 -4.38 -16.19 -13.58
N ALA A 14 -3.19 -15.85 -14.09
CA ALA A 14 -1.92 -16.47 -13.73
C ALA A 14 -1.07 -15.59 -12.78
N ALA A 15 -1.61 -14.45 -12.35
CA ALA A 15 -0.87 -13.46 -11.58
C ALA A 15 -0.59 -13.93 -10.15
N ALA A 16 0.69 -13.99 -9.78
CA ALA A 16 1.12 -14.23 -8.41
C ALA A 16 1.44 -12.91 -7.66
N ALA A 17 1.62 -11.82 -8.40
CA ALA A 17 1.94 -10.50 -7.87
C ALA A 17 1.42 -9.38 -8.79
N VAL A 18 1.49 -8.16 -8.26
CA VAL A 18 1.28 -6.92 -9.01
C VAL A 18 2.51 -6.03 -8.89
N THR A 19 2.94 -5.47 -10.01
CA THR A 19 4.04 -4.51 -10.07
C THR A 19 3.52 -3.16 -10.56
N ILE A 20 3.76 -2.11 -9.78
CA ILE A 20 3.43 -0.73 -10.12
C ILE A 20 4.73 0.07 -10.25
N GLY A 21 4.88 0.77 -11.37
CA GLY A 21 5.93 1.76 -11.57
C GLY A 21 5.46 3.11 -11.06
N LEU A 22 6.29 3.76 -10.26
CA LEU A 22 6.13 5.13 -9.80
C LEU A 22 7.18 5.97 -10.51
N GLU A 23 6.75 6.83 -11.43
CA GLU A 23 7.67 7.62 -12.27
C GLU A 23 8.49 8.63 -11.47
N GLY A 24 7.98 9.07 -10.32
CA GLY A 24 8.70 9.95 -9.43
C GLY A 24 8.06 10.02 -8.04
N SER A 25 8.81 10.56 -7.09
CA SER A 25 8.30 10.85 -5.75
C SER A 25 8.94 12.14 -5.24
N LYS A 26 8.33 12.76 -4.21
CA LYS A 26 8.90 13.95 -3.54
C LYS A 26 10.36 13.76 -3.11
N ASN A 27 10.77 12.53 -2.82
CA ASN A 27 12.11 12.21 -2.33
C ASN A 27 13.04 11.69 -3.45
N ASP A 28 12.55 11.59 -4.68
CA ASP A 28 13.32 11.13 -5.83
C ASP A 28 13.98 12.31 -6.54
N GLN A 29 14.97 12.90 -5.86
CA GLN A 29 15.70 14.08 -6.36
C GLN A 29 16.44 13.82 -7.68
N TYR A 30 16.64 12.55 -8.03
CA TYR A 30 17.35 12.13 -9.24
C TYR A 30 16.43 11.55 -10.32
N GLY A 31 15.10 11.56 -10.11
CA GLY A 31 14.12 11.09 -11.10
C GLY A 31 14.30 9.62 -11.51
N ARG A 32 14.76 8.77 -10.60
CA ARG A 32 15.01 7.34 -10.90
C ARG A 32 13.72 6.51 -10.93
N GLY A 33 12.63 7.06 -10.42
CA GLY A 33 11.39 6.34 -10.20
C GLY A 33 11.56 5.19 -9.20
N ALA A 34 10.51 4.40 -9.06
CA ALA A 34 10.50 3.24 -8.19
C ALA A 34 9.49 2.19 -8.66
N TRP A 35 9.94 0.94 -8.76
CA TRP A 35 9.04 -0.20 -8.99
C TRP A 35 8.65 -0.83 -7.66
N ARG A 36 7.38 -1.18 -7.53
CA ARG A 36 6.83 -1.82 -6.33
C ARG A 36 6.08 -3.06 -6.72
N THR A 37 6.64 -4.20 -6.33
CA THR A 37 6.05 -5.52 -6.52
C THR A 37 5.44 -5.97 -5.20
N MET A 38 4.17 -6.38 -5.23
CA MET A 38 3.49 -6.95 -4.08
C MET A 38 2.84 -8.26 -4.49
N HIS A 39 3.19 -9.32 -3.79
CA HIS A 39 2.66 -10.66 -4.02
C HIS A 39 1.23 -10.78 -3.50
N SER A 40 0.50 -11.74 -4.06
CA SER A 40 -0.82 -12.09 -3.55
C SER A 40 -0.73 -12.53 -2.09
N SER A 41 -1.54 -11.91 -1.23
CA SER A 41 -1.67 -12.32 0.17
C SER A 41 -2.64 -13.49 0.36
N GLY A 42 -3.40 -13.85 -0.68
CA GLY A 42 -4.55 -14.75 -0.59
C GLY A 42 -5.80 -14.14 0.08
N ASP A 43 -5.69 -12.93 0.63
CA ASP A 43 -6.82 -12.22 1.25
C ASP A 43 -7.74 -11.60 0.20
N LYS A 44 -9.03 -11.93 0.23
CA LYS A 44 -9.99 -11.47 -0.80
C LYS A 44 -10.25 -9.96 -0.78
N LEU A 45 -10.01 -9.29 0.34
CA LEU A 45 -10.29 -7.87 0.55
C LEU A 45 -9.03 -7.01 0.46
N LEU A 46 -7.92 -7.51 1.02
CA LEU A 46 -6.68 -6.75 1.17
C LEU A 46 -5.62 -7.11 0.13
N CYS A 47 -5.82 -8.15 -0.69
CA CYS A 47 -4.85 -8.52 -1.71
C CYS A 47 -4.74 -7.46 -2.81
N LEU A 48 -3.50 -7.04 -3.08
CA LEU A 48 -3.22 -6.00 -4.08
C LEU A 48 -3.42 -6.47 -5.51
N VAL A 49 -3.35 -7.78 -5.77
CA VAL A 49 -3.71 -8.37 -7.07
C VAL A 49 -5.22 -8.16 -7.32
N GLU A 50 -6.05 -8.42 -6.32
CA GLU A 50 -7.50 -8.16 -6.39
C GLU A 50 -7.82 -6.67 -6.47
N ALA A 51 -7.08 -5.83 -5.73
CA ALA A 51 -7.24 -4.38 -5.81
C ALA A 51 -6.99 -3.84 -7.23
N LEU A 52 -5.91 -4.28 -7.91
CA LEU A 52 -5.67 -3.89 -9.30
C LEU A 52 -6.78 -4.42 -10.23
N ARG A 53 -7.25 -5.65 -10.03
CA ARG A 53 -8.37 -6.20 -10.80
C ARG A 53 -9.61 -5.31 -10.67
N HIS A 54 -9.95 -4.87 -9.46
CA HIS A 54 -11.07 -3.96 -9.24
C HIS A 54 -10.90 -2.60 -9.93
N ILE A 55 -9.70 -2.03 -9.91
CA ILE A 55 -9.41 -0.78 -10.64
C ILE A 55 -9.66 -0.96 -12.14
N LEU A 56 -9.19 -2.06 -12.74
CA LEU A 56 -9.39 -2.32 -14.18
C LEU A 56 -10.85 -2.58 -14.53
N VAL A 57 -11.61 -3.28 -13.68
CA VAL A 57 -13.06 -3.46 -13.84
C VAL A 57 -13.76 -2.10 -13.79
N ALA A 58 -13.41 -1.23 -12.84
CA ALA A 58 -13.97 0.11 -12.76
C ALA A 58 -13.66 0.95 -14.01
N ARG A 59 -12.42 0.91 -14.51
CA ARG A 59 -12.04 1.59 -15.76
C ARG A 59 -12.83 1.09 -16.97
N ARG A 60 -13.08 -0.22 -17.05
CA ARG A 60 -13.90 -0.80 -18.11
C ARG A 60 -15.33 -0.29 -18.02
N GLY A 61 -15.93 -0.29 -16.82
CA GLY A 61 -17.27 0.24 -16.59
C GLY A 61 -17.41 1.73 -16.92
N LEU A 62 -16.34 2.50 -16.75
CA LEU A 62 -16.30 3.94 -17.08
C LEU A 62 -15.88 4.22 -18.54
N ASN A 63 -15.58 3.19 -19.34
CA ASN A 63 -15.02 3.33 -20.69
C ASN A 63 -13.73 4.19 -20.73
N LYS A 64 -12.85 4.02 -19.74
CA LYS A 64 -11.59 4.76 -19.56
C LYS A 64 -10.36 3.85 -19.56
N MET A 65 -10.38 2.77 -20.35
CA MET A 65 -9.27 1.81 -20.39
C MET A 65 -7.96 2.44 -20.87
N ASN A 66 -8.04 3.40 -21.80
CA ASN A 66 -6.87 4.04 -22.43
C ASN A 66 -6.39 5.32 -21.71
N SER A 67 -6.92 5.63 -20.52
CA SER A 67 -6.45 6.79 -19.76
C SER A 67 -5.01 6.60 -19.28
N GLU A 68 -4.23 7.68 -19.31
CA GLU A 68 -2.82 7.69 -18.91
C GLU A 68 -2.60 7.20 -17.48
N TYR A 69 -3.29 7.80 -16.51
CA TYR A 69 -3.13 7.45 -15.11
C TYR A 69 -3.93 6.23 -14.72
N LEU A 70 -3.33 5.30 -13.97
CA LEU A 70 -3.98 4.06 -13.49
C LEU A 70 -5.31 4.34 -12.76
N CYS A 71 -5.32 5.36 -11.92
CA CYS A 71 -6.48 5.76 -11.13
C CYS A 71 -7.25 6.94 -11.74
N LEU A 72 -7.10 7.18 -13.05
CA LEU A 72 -7.68 8.33 -13.76
C LEU A 72 -7.23 9.67 -13.13
N ASP A 73 -8.01 10.73 -13.32
CA ASP A 73 -7.71 12.09 -12.87
C ASP A 73 -8.14 12.31 -11.40
N LEU A 74 -7.80 11.38 -10.51
CA LEU A 74 -8.12 11.50 -9.09
C LEU A 74 -7.18 12.48 -8.38
N ASP A 75 -7.76 13.52 -7.79
CA ASP A 75 -7.04 14.43 -6.92
C ASP A 75 -6.97 13.92 -5.46
N SER A 76 -6.01 14.47 -4.71
CA SER A 76 -5.75 14.08 -3.32
C SER A 76 -6.91 14.40 -2.36
N LYS A 77 -7.71 15.44 -2.62
CA LYS A 77 -8.88 15.82 -1.81
C LYS A 77 -10.00 14.81 -2.02
N THR A 78 -10.22 14.37 -3.25
CA THR A 78 -11.21 13.33 -3.58
C THR A 78 -10.86 12.02 -2.87
N VAL A 79 -9.59 11.60 -2.92
CA VAL A 79 -9.12 10.41 -2.18
C VAL A 79 -9.28 10.60 -0.66
N ALA A 80 -8.92 11.77 -0.11
CA ALA A 80 -9.07 12.05 1.30
C ALA A 80 -10.54 12.02 1.75
N LYS A 81 -11.46 12.57 0.95
CA LYS A 81 -12.90 12.53 1.21
C LYS A 81 -13.43 11.10 1.24
N ALA A 82 -13.04 10.27 0.27
CA ALA A 82 -13.43 8.86 0.23
C ALA A 82 -12.90 8.08 1.44
N LEU A 83 -11.65 8.35 1.85
CA LEU A 83 -11.06 7.75 3.05
C LEU A 83 -11.82 8.13 4.32
N LYS A 84 -12.16 9.42 4.49
CA LYS A 84 -12.94 9.90 5.64
C LYS A 84 -14.34 9.30 5.70
N ALA A 85 -15.03 9.22 4.56
CA ALA A 85 -16.32 8.54 4.48
C ALA A 85 -16.23 7.05 4.83
N THR A 86 -15.09 6.41 4.51
CA THR A 86 -14.84 5.00 4.87
C THR A 86 -14.60 4.86 6.38
N ALA A 87 -13.87 5.79 6.98
CA ALA A 87 -13.65 5.85 8.43
C ALA A 87 -14.97 6.01 9.20
N GLU A 88 -15.85 6.93 8.77
CA GLU A 88 -17.19 7.10 9.35
C GLU A 88 -18.03 5.82 9.29
N LYS A 89 -18.03 5.14 8.12
CA LYS A 89 -18.73 3.86 7.96
C LYS A 89 -18.16 2.74 8.83
N ALA A 90 -16.87 2.79 9.14
CA ALA A 90 -16.22 1.86 10.05
C ALA A 90 -16.42 2.22 11.54
N GLY A 91 -17.16 3.30 11.84
CA GLY A 91 -17.45 3.72 13.22
C GLY A 91 -16.30 4.44 13.91
N VAL A 92 -15.33 4.97 13.16
CA VAL A 92 -14.18 5.69 13.69
C VAL A 92 -14.18 7.17 13.28
N PRO A 93 -13.67 8.11 14.11
CA PRO A 93 -13.73 9.53 13.80
C PRO A 93 -12.95 9.90 12.53
N ALA A 94 -13.62 10.39 11.49
CA ALA A 94 -12.99 10.81 10.23
C ALA A 94 -11.93 11.90 10.40
N SER A 95 -12.02 12.73 11.44
CA SER A 95 -11.00 13.74 11.78
C SER A 95 -9.62 13.14 11.99
N ASN A 96 -9.54 11.87 12.40
CA ASN A 96 -8.29 11.18 12.70
C ASN A 96 -7.65 10.53 11.47
N TYR A 97 -8.33 10.56 10.31
CA TYR A 97 -7.89 9.89 9.09
C TYR A 97 -7.61 10.88 7.97
N ALA A 98 -6.44 10.74 7.37
CA ALA A 98 -5.98 11.45 6.18
C ALA A 98 -5.21 10.49 5.27
N THR A 99 -4.83 10.94 4.07
CA THR A 99 -4.06 10.12 3.12
C THR A 99 -2.77 9.58 3.72
N HIS A 100 -2.11 10.34 4.61
CA HIS A 100 -0.92 9.90 5.32
C HIS A 100 -1.18 8.72 6.29
N SER A 101 -2.39 8.60 6.82
CA SER A 101 -2.79 7.49 7.71
C SER A 101 -2.64 6.13 7.02
N LEU A 102 -2.78 6.05 5.69
CA LEU A 102 -2.56 4.81 4.92
C LEU A 102 -1.09 4.37 4.99
N ARG A 103 -0.12 5.31 4.94
CA ARG A 103 1.31 4.99 5.08
C ARG A 103 1.64 4.53 6.49
N ILE A 104 1.15 5.24 7.50
CA ILE A 104 1.37 4.89 8.91
C ILE A 104 0.75 3.52 9.21
N GLY A 105 -0.49 3.29 8.75
CA GLY A 105 -1.20 2.03 8.92
C GLY A 105 -0.48 0.85 8.26
N GLY A 106 -0.03 1.02 7.01
CA GLY A 106 0.72 -0.01 6.29
C GLY A 106 2.03 -0.38 7.00
N ALA A 107 2.79 0.60 7.47
CA ALA A 107 4.01 0.33 8.22
C ALA A 107 3.77 -0.27 9.59
N SER A 108 2.69 0.14 10.28
CA SER A 108 2.25 -0.52 11.51
C SER A 108 1.90 -1.98 11.25
N ALA A 109 1.16 -2.29 10.18
CA ALA A 109 0.81 -3.67 9.84
C ALA A 109 2.06 -4.53 9.59
N LEU A 110 3.05 -4.00 8.86
CA LEU A 110 4.32 -4.70 8.61
C LEU A 110 5.15 -4.89 9.87
N LEU A 111 5.25 -3.87 10.72
CA LEU A 111 5.93 -3.97 12.01
C LEU A 111 5.31 -5.07 12.88
N ASN A 112 3.98 -5.12 12.94
CA ASN A 112 3.25 -6.14 13.69
C ASN A 112 3.39 -7.54 13.05
N GLY A 113 3.60 -7.60 11.74
CA GLY A 113 4.02 -8.80 11.01
C GLY A 113 5.49 -9.19 11.21
N LYS A 114 6.22 -8.50 12.10
CA LYS A 114 7.64 -8.71 12.41
C LYS A 114 8.57 -8.54 11.20
N VAL A 115 8.15 -7.71 10.24
CA VAL A 115 8.98 -7.34 9.10
C VAL A 115 10.11 -6.43 9.57
N ASP A 116 11.29 -6.64 9.01
CA ASP A 116 12.48 -5.84 9.33
C ASP A 116 12.30 -4.35 9.01
N SER A 117 12.84 -3.49 9.87
CA SER A 117 12.65 -2.04 9.77
C SER A 117 13.23 -1.46 8.46
N LEU A 118 14.33 -2.01 7.94
CA LEU A 118 14.90 -1.60 6.66
C LEU A 118 13.94 -1.89 5.50
N VAL A 119 13.28 -3.05 5.51
CA VAL A 119 12.29 -3.41 4.50
C VAL A 119 11.10 -2.44 4.54
N ILE A 120 10.61 -2.13 5.74
CA ILE A 120 9.53 -1.15 5.93
C ILE A 120 9.99 0.24 5.42
N LYS A 121 11.22 0.65 5.74
CA LYS A 121 11.80 1.93 5.28
C LYS A 121 11.86 2.03 3.76
N ILE A 122 12.36 0.99 3.09
CA ILE A 122 12.49 0.92 1.63
C ILE A 122 11.12 0.95 0.96
N LEU A 123 10.17 0.14 1.46
CA LEU A 123 8.82 0.09 0.91
C LEU A 123 8.11 1.42 1.07
N GLY A 124 8.21 2.01 2.27
CA GLY A 124 7.64 3.30 2.63
C GLY A 124 8.36 4.51 2.01
N GLN A 125 9.45 4.34 1.27
CA GLN A 125 10.25 5.44 0.67
C GLN A 125 10.64 6.53 1.68
N TRP A 126 11.00 6.11 2.89
CA TRP A 126 11.46 7.01 3.93
C TRP A 126 12.96 7.23 3.85
N VAL A 127 13.39 8.48 3.82
CA VAL A 127 14.81 8.85 3.75
C VAL A 127 15.42 8.85 5.15
N SER A 128 14.81 9.60 6.07
CA SER A 128 15.24 9.68 7.46
C SER A 128 14.70 8.50 8.29
N ARG A 129 15.27 8.30 9.49
CA ARG A 129 14.74 7.38 10.50
C ARG A 129 13.56 7.94 11.29
N CYS A 130 13.15 9.19 11.07
CA CYS A 130 11.98 9.79 11.72
C CYS A 130 10.70 8.97 11.48
N TYR A 131 10.67 8.13 10.45
CA TYR A 131 9.54 7.24 10.22
C TYR A 131 9.30 6.24 11.35
N GLU A 132 10.32 5.91 12.15
CA GLU A 132 10.23 4.94 13.25
C GLU A 132 9.25 5.38 14.33
N GLU A 133 8.92 6.68 14.40
CA GLU A 133 7.91 7.23 15.31
C GLU A 133 6.46 6.92 14.88
N TYR A 134 6.24 6.56 13.61
CA TYR A 134 4.89 6.37 13.09
C TYR A 134 4.29 4.98 13.37
N PRO A 135 4.99 3.86 13.09
CA PRO A 135 4.44 2.52 13.32
C PRO A 135 3.99 2.33 14.76
N ARG A 136 2.78 1.78 14.92
CA ARG A 136 2.23 1.45 16.23
C ARG A 136 2.30 -0.05 16.45
N GLN A 137 2.95 -0.46 17.54
CA GLN A 137 3.01 -1.86 17.94
C GLN A 137 1.69 -2.26 18.62
N ALA A 138 1.08 -3.31 18.11
CA ALA A 138 -0.09 -3.95 18.69
C ALA A 138 0.32 -4.89 19.82
N ALA A 139 -0.54 -5.05 20.83
CA ALA A 139 -0.29 -5.95 21.96
C ALA A 139 0.00 -7.40 21.51
N ALA A 140 -0.68 -7.89 20.46
CA ALA A 140 -0.41 -9.24 19.94
C ALA A 140 1.03 -9.40 19.40
N ALA A 141 1.65 -8.32 18.89
CA ALA A 141 3.01 -8.39 18.38
C ALA A 141 4.07 -8.44 19.49
N THR A 142 3.70 -8.18 20.74
CA THR A 142 4.63 -8.25 21.90
C THR A 142 4.72 -9.65 22.50
N ILE A 143 3.91 -10.61 22.04
CA ILE A 143 3.92 -11.98 22.52
C ILE A 143 5.34 -12.57 22.38
N GLY A 144 5.91 -12.96 23.52
CA GLY A 144 7.25 -13.55 23.61
C GLY A 144 8.42 -12.57 23.69
N LEU A 145 8.19 -11.25 23.65
CA LEU A 145 9.27 -10.27 23.80
C LEU A 145 9.91 -10.32 25.19
N THR A 146 9.10 -10.48 26.26
CA THR A 146 9.62 -10.60 27.63
C THR A 146 10.61 -11.75 27.78
N LYS A 147 10.43 -12.85 27.03
CA LYS A 147 11.37 -13.99 27.06
C LYS A 147 12.74 -13.69 26.42
N ARG A 148 12.86 -12.57 25.71
CA ARG A 148 14.12 -12.11 25.09
C ARG A 148 14.82 -11.03 25.94
N MET A 149 14.21 -10.62 27.04
CA MET A 149 14.74 -9.57 27.93
C MET A 149 15.61 -10.14 29.07
N VAL A 150 15.65 -11.47 29.20
CA VAL A 150 16.45 -12.23 30.17
C VAL A 150 17.28 -13.25 29.40
#